data_AF-A0A2A3X1A6-F1
#
_entry.id   AF-A0A2A3X1A6-F1
#
_cell.length_a   1.000
_cell.length_b   1.000
_cell.length_c   1.000
_cell.angle_alpha   90.00
_cell.angle_beta   90.00
_cell.angle_gamma   90.00
#
_symmetry.space_group_name_H-M   'P 1'
#
loop_
_entity.id
_entity.type
_entity.pdbx_description
1 polymer ?
#
loop_
_entity_poly.entity_id
_entity_poly.type
_entity_poly.pdbx_seq_one_letter_code
_entity_poly.pdbx_strand_id
1 'polypeptide(L)'
;MKIGLIGINRYAGFLNFACNLHAYAFQQHLMKLGYDATFIDYKPIYHEGINLRDPASFMEAKYRSTISMKARTPEEAKQRNAVAKKIAEIAMGYRALTEDRKVRYDKFEEFISQHLNFTDTVFDSDLLEVEDPGMDCYICVTDVIWQPWLPDYSFDRGFILGSKAFDGKPKIAYAPSRGAQPDFDSDTAEIFFDYLDDIDAISARERDFSQYIEHHTGRTIPTVVDPVLLHEKSFWEKIAVPPRERKYLLLYYVMERSADTISKAVEYAKAHDLTIVELSDRPLPYGKVNDPDIRHIPRYDVSAEEWLGYIANATAVFTNSFHGCCFSLIFETLFFVGKRNGNKVPNFLAEFGLTSQRFAPEDEVENFNASIDFNEAKAKVQERRAQSEEFLLTALQHAEESSSRSTEHDATTVSKKDTRRREIKYVAHFHSGTLVGDEEQIQVEADERHPQELAVKKLKSGALEYSTPKSRYTNSGTEKITPNLFRTPSHQLAGWTLRFRIDKRWFWYLHDGKIAAGDTKGTDLDAQKMVFADEASVPHLFVNSISSVVFVARWRKVEPRQTKESVKTRLARLKNRIADK
;
A
#
# COMPACT_ATOMS: atom_id res chain seq x y z
N MET A 1 -5.75 -14.44 22.03
CA MET A 1 -6.12 -13.42 21.03
C MET A 1 -5.16 -13.52 19.84
N LYS A 2 -5.67 -13.59 18.62
CA LYS A 2 -4.92 -13.53 17.35
C LYS A 2 -4.80 -12.09 16.88
N ILE A 3 -3.58 -11.61 16.67
CA ILE A 3 -3.29 -10.23 16.31
C ILE A 3 -2.81 -10.16 14.86
N GLY A 4 -3.54 -9.41 14.03
CA GLY A 4 -3.13 -9.05 12.68
C GLY A 4 -2.27 -7.79 12.67
N LEU A 5 -1.02 -7.89 12.23
CA LEU A 5 -0.12 -6.75 12.09
C LEU A 5 -0.14 -6.22 10.66
N ILE A 6 -0.19 -4.91 10.47
CA ILE A 6 -0.08 -4.26 9.15
C ILE A 6 0.96 -3.15 9.19
N GLY A 7 1.88 -3.15 8.23
CA GLY A 7 3.00 -2.20 8.19
C GLY A 7 3.85 -2.39 6.93
N ILE A 8 4.85 -1.54 6.74
CA ILE A 8 5.77 -1.66 5.59
C ILE A 8 6.84 -2.71 5.91
N ASN A 9 6.74 -3.89 5.30
CA ASN A 9 7.68 -4.99 5.54
C ASN A 9 8.20 -5.58 4.21
N ARG A 10 7.43 -6.44 3.53
CA ARG A 10 7.77 -7.20 2.33
C ARG A 10 7.63 -6.39 1.04
N TYR A 11 6.54 -5.63 0.91
CA TYR A 11 6.18 -4.91 -0.32
C TYR A 11 6.62 -3.43 -0.34
N ALA A 12 7.73 -3.11 0.32
CA ALA A 12 8.32 -1.77 0.26
C ALA A 12 8.80 -1.43 -1.16
N GLY A 13 8.78 -0.15 -1.56
CA GLY A 13 9.26 0.27 -2.89
C GLY A 13 10.79 0.14 -3.11
N PHE A 14 11.53 -0.34 -2.11
CA PHE A 14 12.99 -0.42 -2.08
C PHE A 14 13.45 -1.46 -1.04
N LEU A 15 14.63 -2.05 -1.27
CA LEU A 15 15.26 -3.00 -0.35
C LEU A 15 16.02 -2.25 0.74
N ASN A 16 15.29 -1.76 1.74
CA ASN A 16 15.84 -1.10 2.92
C ASN A 16 15.85 -2.07 4.10
N PHE A 17 17.02 -2.26 4.71
CA PHE A 17 17.25 -3.22 5.80
C PHE A 17 16.27 -3.04 6.96
N ALA A 18 15.92 -1.80 7.30
CA ALA A 18 15.08 -1.52 8.44
C ALA A 18 13.63 -2.02 8.28
N CYS A 19 13.12 -2.14 7.04
CA CYS A 19 11.74 -2.57 6.76
C CYS A 19 11.45 -3.98 7.26
N ASN A 20 12.44 -4.88 7.23
CA ASN A 20 12.25 -6.23 7.77
C ASN A 20 12.53 -6.27 9.27
N LEU A 21 13.52 -5.49 9.74
CA LEU A 21 13.99 -5.53 11.12
C LEU A 21 12.97 -4.97 12.13
N HIS A 22 12.29 -3.87 11.82
CA HIS A 22 11.29 -3.33 12.73
C HIS A 22 10.02 -4.21 12.84
N ALA A 23 9.69 -4.93 11.76
CA ALA A 23 8.58 -5.86 11.68
C ALA A 23 8.91 -7.09 12.54
N TYR A 24 10.12 -7.62 12.36
CA TYR A 24 10.66 -8.68 13.18
C TYR A 24 10.68 -8.30 14.66
N ALA A 25 11.23 -7.13 14.99
CA ALA A 25 11.27 -6.65 16.37
C ALA A 25 9.87 -6.60 17.01
N PHE A 26 8.88 -6.03 16.32
CA PHE A 26 7.54 -5.89 16.88
C PHE A 26 6.83 -7.24 17.05
N GLN A 27 6.88 -8.10 16.03
CA GLN A 27 6.27 -9.43 16.09
C GLN A 27 6.90 -10.27 17.20
N GLN A 28 8.23 -10.29 17.32
CA GLN A 28 8.91 -11.01 18.39
C GLN A 28 8.60 -10.44 19.78
N HIS A 29 8.39 -9.14 19.90
CA HIS A 29 8.00 -8.52 21.16
C HIS A 29 6.60 -9.01 21.59
N LEU A 30 5.61 -8.99 20.69
CA LEU A 30 4.27 -9.51 20.97
C LEU A 30 4.26 -11.01 21.27
N MET A 31 5.02 -11.81 20.52
CA MET A 31 5.15 -13.25 20.77
C MET A 31 5.78 -13.54 22.14
N LYS A 32 6.77 -12.74 22.56
CA LYS A 32 7.37 -12.82 23.90
C LYS A 32 6.34 -12.52 25.01
N LEU A 33 5.39 -11.62 24.75
CA LEU A 33 4.28 -11.31 25.65
C LEU A 33 3.16 -12.37 25.63
N GLY A 34 3.27 -13.40 24.78
CA GLY A 34 2.33 -14.52 24.71
C GLY A 34 1.21 -14.38 23.68
N TYR A 35 1.26 -13.37 22.80
CA TYR A 35 0.26 -13.17 21.76
C TYR A 35 0.61 -13.90 20.46
N ASP A 36 -0.41 -14.40 19.77
CA ASP A 36 -0.30 -14.96 18.42
C ASP A 36 -0.33 -13.81 17.40
N ALA A 37 0.85 -13.30 17.05
CA ALA A 37 1.00 -12.14 16.18
C ALA A 37 1.43 -12.54 14.76
N THR A 38 0.61 -12.21 13.77
CA THR A 38 0.83 -12.54 12.36
C THR A 38 0.71 -11.28 11.51
N PHE A 39 1.68 -11.01 10.63
CA PHE A 39 1.53 -9.94 9.66
C PHE A 39 0.51 -10.32 8.59
N ILE A 40 -0.39 -9.39 8.28
CA ILE A 40 -1.19 -9.47 7.06
C ILE A 40 -0.23 -9.25 5.89
N ASP A 41 -0.13 -10.22 4.96
CA ASP A 41 0.73 -10.09 3.77
C ASP A 41 0.12 -9.04 2.83
N TYR A 42 0.43 -7.77 3.11
CA TYR A 42 -0.34 -6.64 2.61
C TYR A 42 0.40 -5.84 1.55
N LYS A 43 -0.14 -5.84 0.34
CA LYS A 43 0.35 -5.09 -0.81
C LYS A 43 -0.29 -3.69 -0.86
N PRO A 44 0.48 -2.61 -0.61
CA PRO A 44 -0.08 -1.28 -0.50
C PRO A 44 -0.51 -0.69 -1.85
N ILE A 45 -1.39 0.31 -1.81
CA ILE A 45 -1.98 0.91 -3.02
C ILE A 45 -0.95 1.54 -3.95
N TYR A 46 0.17 2.02 -3.41
CA TYR A 46 1.28 2.61 -4.16
C TYR A 46 2.24 1.57 -4.73
N HIS A 47 2.04 0.27 -4.44
CA HIS A 47 2.84 -0.79 -5.03
C HIS A 47 2.52 -0.92 -6.52
N GLU A 48 3.29 -0.24 -7.38
CA GLU A 48 3.12 -0.18 -8.85
C GLU A 48 3.37 -1.53 -9.57
N GLY A 49 3.47 -2.64 -8.85
CA GLY A 49 3.72 -3.96 -9.42
C GLY A 49 5.19 -4.19 -9.80
N ILE A 50 6.10 -3.39 -9.26
CA ILE A 50 7.54 -3.54 -9.48
C ILE A 50 8.02 -4.89 -8.93
N ASN A 51 8.79 -5.61 -9.74
CA ASN A 51 9.54 -6.76 -9.28
C ASN A 51 10.87 -6.26 -8.71
N LEU A 52 11.02 -6.25 -7.39
CA LEU A 52 12.25 -5.75 -6.73
C LEU A 52 13.46 -6.67 -6.95
N ARG A 53 13.24 -7.92 -7.36
CA ARG A 53 14.30 -8.85 -7.76
C ARG A 53 14.91 -8.48 -9.11
N ASP A 54 14.12 -7.91 -10.03
CA ASP A 54 14.56 -7.38 -11.32
C ASP A 54 13.83 -6.08 -11.69
N PRO A 55 14.18 -4.95 -11.05
CA PRO A 55 13.46 -3.69 -11.19
C PRO A 55 13.90 -2.88 -12.43
N ALA A 56 14.99 -3.26 -13.11
CA ALA A 56 15.54 -2.49 -14.22
C ALA A 56 14.53 -2.35 -15.36
N SER A 57 13.90 -3.46 -15.77
CA SER A 57 12.89 -3.50 -16.82
C SER A 57 11.69 -2.59 -16.53
N PHE A 58 11.25 -2.57 -15.28
CA PHE A 58 10.16 -1.70 -14.82
C PHE A 58 10.54 -0.23 -14.93
N MET A 59 11.73 0.15 -14.44
CA MET A 59 12.21 1.53 -14.50
C MET A 59 12.46 2.01 -15.93
N GLU A 60 12.89 1.14 -16.83
CA GLU A 60 13.03 1.44 -18.25
C GLU A 60 11.69 1.67 -18.95
N ALA A 61 10.67 0.88 -18.60
CA ALA A 61 9.32 1.11 -19.07
C ALA A 61 8.77 2.44 -18.55
N LYS A 62 9.02 2.76 -17.27
CA LYS A 62 8.67 4.06 -16.67
C LYS A 62 9.36 5.21 -17.40
N TYR A 63 10.65 5.09 -17.68
CA TYR A 63 11.41 6.08 -18.46
C TYR A 63 10.80 6.30 -19.85
N ARG A 64 10.55 5.22 -20.61
CA ARG A 64 9.92 5.27 -21.94
C ARG A 64 8.55 5.95 -21.90
N SER A 65 7.75 5.64 -20.88
CA SER A 65 6.46 6.29 -20.65
C SER A 65 6.63 7.79 -20.38
N THR A 66 7.52 8.18 -19.47
CA THR A 66 7.75 9.59 -19.10
C THR A 66 8.20 10.43 -20.31
N ILE A 67 9.14 9.95 -21.14
CA ILE A 67 9.58 10.71 -22.31
C ILE A 67 8.51 10.81 -23.41
N SER A 68 7.58 9.84 -23.47
CA SER A 68 6.46 9.85 -24.42
C SER A 68 5.34 10.83 -24.05
N MET A 69 5.32 11.31 -22.80
CA MET A 69 4.33 12.29 -22.35
C MET A 69 4.50 13.61 -23.10
N LYS A 70 3.39 14.13 -23.64
CA LYS A 70 3.35 15.42 -24.32
C LYS A 70 3.55 16.55 -23.30
N ALA A 71 4.57 17.37 -23.51
CA ALA A 71 4.73 18.65 -22.82
C ALA A 71 4.12 19.75 -23.71
N ARG A 72 3.28 20.59 -23.13
CA ARG A 72 2.58 21.70 -23.78
C ARG A 72 3.34 23.02 -23.65
N THR A 73 4.27 23.09 -22.69
CA THR A 73 5.11 24.26 -22.44
C THR A 73 6.59 23.88 -22.34
N PRO A 74 7.54 24.83 -22.55
CA PRO A 74 8.95 24.60 -22.31
C PRO A 74 9.28 24.19 -20.88
N GLU A 75 8.57 24.75 -19.89
CA GLU A 75 8.79 24.42 -18.48
C GLU A 75 8.34 22.98 -18.15
N GLU A 76 7.18 22.56 -18.67
CA GLU A 76 6.74 21.16 -18.58
C GLU A 76 7.75 20.21 -19.24
N ALA A 77 8.34 20.60 -20.39
CA ALA A 77 9.35 19.80 -21.06
C ALA A 77 10.62 19.68 -20.23
N LYS A 78 11.08 20.78 -19.61
CA LYS A 78 12.22 20.80 -18.71
C LYS A 78 11.99 19.92 -17.47
N GLN A 79 10.83 20.04 -16.83
CA GLN A 79 10.45 19.23 -15.68
C GLN A 79 10.38 17.74 -16.04
N ARG A 80 9.69 17.40 -17.14
CA ARG A 80 9.63 16.02 -17.66
C ARG A 80 11.02 15.46 -17.93
N ASN A 81 11.90 16.22 -18.58
CA ASN A 81 13.25 15.77 -18.91
C ASN A 81 14.10 15.56 -17.64
N ALA A 82 13.96 16.42 -16.62
CA ALA A 82 14.63 16.25 -15.34
C ALA A 82 14.16 14.96 -14.62
N VAL A 83 12.86 14.70 -14.61
CA VAL A 83 12.28 13.44 -14.07
C VAL A 83 12.78 12.23 -14.86
N ALA A 84 12.74 12.30 -16.19
CA ALA A 84 13.20 11.22 -17.06
C ALA A 84 14.70 10.91 -16.85
N LYS A 85 15.54 11.93 -16.68
CA LYS A 85 16.97 11.75 -16.37
C LYS A 85 17.16 10.97 -15.06
N LYS A 86 16.45 11.33 -14.00
CA LYS A 86 16.51 10.63 -12.71
C LYS A 86 16.05 9.17 -12.81
N ILE A 87 14.99 8.90 -13.56
CA ILE A 87 14.51 7.53 -13.81
C ILE A 87 15.56 6.73 -14.59
N ALA A 88 16.19 7.33 -15.60
CA ALA A 88 17.24 6.69 -16.39
C ALA A 88 18.48 6.34 -15.55
N GLU A 89 18.93 7.25 -14.68
CA GLU A 89 20.03 7.00 -13.73
C GLU A 89 19.72 5.80 -12.82
N ILE A 90 18.50 5.75 -12.27
CA ILE A 90 18.04 4.62 -11.46
C ILE A 90 18.00 3.32 -12.27
N ALA A 91 17.48 3.35 -13.49
CA ALA A 91 17.41 2.19 -14.38
C ALA A 91 18.81 1.65 -14.72
N MET A 92 19.76 2.53 -15.05
CA MET A 92 21.15 2.16 -15.32
C MET A 92 21.82 1.56 -14.08
N GLY A 93 21.61 2.14 -12.91
CA GLY A 93 22.10 1.59 -11.65
C GLY A 93 21.56 0.17 -11.41
N TYR A 94 20.25 -0.04 -11.61
CA TYR A 94 19.64 -1.36 -11.48
C TYR A 94 20.22 -2.38 -12.47
N ARG A 95 20.45 -1.97 -13.72
CA ARG A 95 21.07 -2.83 -14.73
C ARG A 95 22.53 -3.17 -14.37
N ALA A 96 23.28 -2.22 -13.81
CA ALA A 96 24.67 -2.47 -13.39
C ALA A 96 24.77 -3.41 -12.18
N LEU A 97 23.79 -3.38 -11.28
CA LEU A 97 23.75 -4.16 -10.03
C LEU A 97 22.80 -5.36 -10.09
N THR A 98 22.49 -5.88 -11.28
CA THR A 98 21.43 -6.89 -11.42
C THR A 98 21.69 -8.14 -10.57
N GLU A 99 22.90 -8.68 -10.58
CA GLU A 99 23.21 -9.90 -9.80
C GLU A 99 23.28 -9.64 -8.30
N ASP A 100 23.99 -8.60 -7.85
CA ASP A 100 24.05 -8.23 -6.43
C ASP A 100 22.66 -7.94 -5.84
N ARG A 101 21.76 -7.32 -6.62
CA ARG A 101 20.39 -7.07 -6.18
C ARG A 101 19.55 -8.33 -6.11
N LYS A 102 19.71 -9.28 -7.03
CA LYS A 102 19.04 -10.58 -6.91
C LYS A 102 19.48 -11.27 -5.62
N VAL A 103 20.78 -11.26 -5.33
CA VAL A 103 21.33 -11.81 -4.08
C VAL A 103 20.74 -11.11 -2.85
N ARG A 104 20.74 -9.76 -2.82
CA ARG A 104 20.13 -9.01 -1.71
C ARG A 104 18.63 -9.30 -1.59
N TYR A 105 17.88 -9.34 -2.69
CA TYR A 105 16.45 -9.65 -2.68
C TYR A 105 16.20 -11.04 -2.12
N ASP A 106 16.91 -12.05 -2.61
CA ASP A 106 16.76 -13.45 -2.20
C ASP A 106 17.10 -13.60 -0.70
N LYS A 107 18.14 -12.91 -0.21
CA LYS A 107 18.47 -12.83 1.23
C LYS A 107 17.37 -12.16 2.06
N PHE A 108 16.71 -11.12 1.54
CA PHE A 108 15.60 -10.46 2.24
C PHE A 108 14.37 -11.35 2.32
N GLU A 109 14.02 -12.05 1.23
CA GLU A 109 12.92 -13.03 1.24
C GLU A 109 13.26 -14.22 2.15
N GLU A 110 14.51 -14.66 2.19
CA GLU A 110 14.98 -15.68 3.12
C GLU A 110 14.77 -15.25 4.57
N PHE A 111 15.24 -14.05 4.96
CA PHE A 111 14.99 -13.48 6.29
C PHE A 111 13.50 -13.44 6.62
N ILE A 112 12.66 -12.94 5.69
CA ILE A 112 11.20 -12.90 5.87
C ILE A 112 10.65 -14.30 6.12
N SER A 113 11.01 -15.27 5.29
CA SER A 113 10.51 -16.65 5.39
C SER A 113 10.94 -17.36 6.67
N GLN A 114 12.11 -17.02 7.22
CA GLN A 114 12.67 -17.67 8.41
C GLN A 114 12.21 -17.02 9.72
N HIS A 115 11.95 -15.72 9.71
CA HIS A 115 11.79 -14.94 10.93
C HIS A 115 10.42 -14.27 11.10
N LEU A 116 9.62 -14.17 10.04
CA LEU A 116 8.33 -13.49 10.08
C LEU A 116 7.17 -14.43 9.76
N ASN A 117 6.11 -14.34 10.57
CA ASN A 117 4.85 -15.00 10.27
C ASN A 117 3.94 -14.07 9.47
N PHE A 118 3.46 -14.55 8.32
CA PHE A 118 2.52 -13.86 7.45
C PHE A 118 1.25 -14.69 7.25
N THR A 119 0.15 -14.03 6.89
CA THR A 119 -1.03 -14.71 6.36
C THR A 119 -0.71 -15.40 5.04
N ASP A 120 -1.31 -16.56 4.78
CA ASP A 120 -1.14 -17.28 3.51
C ASP A 120 -1.68 -16.49 2.30
N THR A 121 -2.74 -15.72 2.53
CA THR A 121 -3.34 -14.86 1.50
C THR A 121 -2.62 -13.52 1.44
N VAL A 122 -2.29 -13.08 0.22
CA VAL A 122 -1.82 -11.73 -0.06
C VAL A 122 -3.02 -10.80 -0.20
N PHE A 123 -3.12 -9.82 0.70
CA PHE A 123 -4.17 -8.82 0.75
C PHE A 123 -3.73 -7.52 0.07
N ASP A 124 -4.72 -6.77 -0.41
CA ASP A 124 -4.62 -5.37 -0.77
C ASP A 124 -5.82 -4.63 -0.16
N SER A 125 -5.88 -3.31 -0.27
CA SER A 125 -6.99 -2.52 0.29
C SER A 125 -8.36 -2.94 -0.25
N ASP A 126 -8.41 -3.50 -1.45
CA ASP A 126 -9.64 -3.87 -2.14
C ASP A 126 -10.12 -5.25 -1.68
N LEU A 127 -9.21 -6.21 -1.51
CA LEU A 127 -9.53 -7.54 -0.99
C LEU A 127 -10.00 -7.48 0.46
N LEU A 128 -9.40 -6.60 1.29
CA LEU A 128 -9.82 -6.36 2.67
C LEU A 128 -11.23 -5.74 2.80
N GLU A 129 -11.91 -5.38 1.70
CA GLU A 129 -13.32 -4.98 1.75
C GLU A 129 -14.29 -6.17 1.73
N VAL A 130 -13.81 -7.32 1.27
CA VAL A 130 -14.65 -8.50 1.00
C VAL A 130 -14.18 -9.74 1.75
N GLU A 131 -12.91 -9.81 2.13
CA GLU A 131 -12.32 -10.94 2.86
C GLU A 131 -11.74 -10.46 4.20
N ASP A 132 -12.11 -11.15 5.27
CA ASP A 132 -11.57 -10.95 6.61
C ASP A 132 -10.36 -11.87 6.83
N PRO A 133 -9.17 -11.34 7.14
CA PRO A 133 -8.00 -12.14 7.49
C PRO A 133 -8.18 -13.08 8.69
N GLY A 134 -9.26 -12.94 9.48
CA GLY A 134 -9.59 -13.87 10.55
C GLY A 134 -8.84 -13.59 11.86
N MET A 135 -8.48 -12.33 12.10
CA MET A 135 -7.82 -11.89 13.33
C MET A 135 -8.83 -11.30 14.32
N ASP A 136 -8.49 -11.37 15.62
CA ASP A 136 -9.30 -10.83 16.72
C ASP A 136 -9.04 -9.33 16.91
N CYS A 137 -7.79 -8.89 16.76
CA CYS A 137 -7.35 -7.50 16.87
C CYS A 137 -6.41 -7.14 15.72
N TYR A 138 -6.42 -5.88 15.29
CA TYR A 138 -5.53 -5.38 14.26
C TYR A 138 -4.64 -4.25 14.78
N ILE A 139 -3.35 -4.33 14.47
CA ILE A 139 -2.37 -3.29 14.82
C ILE A 139 -1.70 -2.78 13.55
N CYS A 140 -1.83 -1.48 13.28
CA CYS A 140 -0.95 -0.83 12.32
C CYS A 140 0.35 -0.41 13.03
N VAL A 141 1.48 -0.85 12.50
CA VAL A 141 2.78 -0.74 13.16
C VAL A 141 3.81 -0.12 12.23
N THR A 142 4.44 0.94 12.74
CA THR A 142 5.70 1.57 12.30
C THR A 142 5.82 1.95 10.81
N ASP A 143 6.85 2.75 10.56
CA ASP A 143 7.17 3.47 9.33
C ASP A 143 6.17 4.56 8.89
N VAL A 144 6.47 5.17 7.75
CA VAL A 144 5.68 6.23 7.13
C VAL A 144 4.44 5.65 6.44
N ILE A 145 3.51 5.17 7.26
CA ILE A 145 2.26 4.54 6.83
C ILE A 145 1.09 5.52 6.77
N TRP A 146 1.16 6.67 7.48
CA TRP A 146 0.11 7.70 7.51
C TRP A 146 0.49 8.93 6.69
N GLN A 147 0.99 8.70 5.47
CA GLN A 147 1.20 9.74 4.48
C GLN A 147 0.14 9.65 3.37
N PRO A 148 -0.41 10.78 2.91
CA PRO A 148 -1.33 10.80 1.78
C PRO A 148 -0.57 10.58 0.46
N TRP A 149 -1.15 9.84 -0.47
CA TRP A 149 -0.55 9.47 -1.77
C TRP A 149 -1.19 10.24 -2.93
N LEU A 150 -1.25 11.57 -2.76
CA LEU A 150 -1.92 12.49 -3.68
C LEU A 150 -1.17 12.68 -5.01
N PRO A 151 -1.87 13.03 -6.10
CA PRO A 151 -3.33 13.22 -6.21
C PRO A 151 -4.10 11.90 -6.44
N ASP A 152 -3.38 10.81 -6.68
CA ASP A 152 -3.96 9.57 -7.18
C ASP A 152 -4.72 8.78 -6.10
N TYR A 153 -4.33 8.94 -4.83
CA TYR A 153 -4.97 8.31 -3.68
C TYR A 153 -4.94 9.23 -2.45
N SER A 154 -5.90 9.06 -1.55
CA SER A 154 -5.86 9.67 -0.22
C SER A 154 -4.94 8.85 0.70
N PHE A 155 -5.47 8.24 1.75
CA PHE A 155 -4.74 7.33 2.63
C PHE A 155 -4.94 5.89 2.18
N ASP A 156 -3.93 5.06 2.44
CA ASP A 156 -4.03 3.62 2.23
C ASP A 156 -4.92 3.00 3.32
N ARG A 157 -6.08 2.46 2.90
CA ARG A 157 -7.11 1.90 3.79
C ARG A 157 -6.59 0.73 4.64
N GLY A 158 -5.61 -0.04 4.16
CA GLY A 158 -4.97 -1.07 4.96
C GLY A 158 -4.14 -0.44 6.09
N PHE A 159 -3.24 0.48 5.75
CA PHE A 159 -2.33 1.11 6.70
C PHE A 159 -2.97 2.00 7.76
N ILE A 160 -4.16 2.55 7.49
CA ILE A 160 -4.93 3.30 8.49
C ILE A 160 -6.02 2.46 9.17
N LEU A 161 -6.05 1.14 8.93
CA LEU A 161 -7.07 0.22 9.45
C LEU A 161 -8.52 0.62 9.08
N GLY A 162 -8.69 1.23 7.91
CA GLY A 162 -9.96 1.76 7.40
C GLY A 162 -10.75 0.78 6.52
N SER A 163 -10.21 -0.37 6.16
CA SER A 163 -10.94 -1.39 5.38
C SER A 163 -12.02 -2.10 6.18
N LYS A 164 -13.07 -2.59 5.51
CA LYS A 164 -14.21 -3.27 6.14
C LYS A 164 -13.83 -4.52 6.96
N ALA A 165 -12.78 -5.25 6.58
CA ALA A 165 -12.29 -6.41 7.33
C ALA A 165 -11.95 -6.10 8.81
N PHE A 166 -11.76 -4.82 9.14
CA PHE A 166 -11.42 -4.36 10.47
C PHE A 166 -12.65 -3.86 11.27
N ASP A 167 -13.85 -3.82 10.69
CA ASP A 167 -15.04 -3.31 11.38
C ASP A 167 -15.41 -4.16 12.61
N GLY A 168 -15.75 -3.49 13.70
CA GLY A 168 -16.21 -4.12 14.95
C GLY A 168 -15.12 -4.94 15.66
N LYS A 169 -13.84 -4.66 15.36
CA LYS A 169 -12.69 -5.33 15.96
C LYS A 169 -11.74 -4.29 16.55
N PRO A 170 -11.07 -4.60 17.68
CA PRO A 170 -10.11 -3.69 18.27
C PRO A 170 -8.99 -3.28 17.31
N LYS A 171 -8.70 -1.97 17.27
CA LYS A 171 -7.69 -1.33 16.40
C LYS A 171 -6.69 -0.55 17.23
N ILE A 172 -5.42 -0.86 17.03
CA ILE A 172 -4.31 -0.19 17.72
C ILE A 172 -3.35 0.40 16.69
N ALA A 173 -2.92 1.62 16.90
CA ALA A 173 -1.83 2.23 16.14
C ALA A 173 -0.58 2.34 17.02
N TYR A 174 0.45 1.54 16.70
CA TYR A 174 1.74 1.56 17.39
C TYR A 174 2.81 2.25 16.53
N ALA A 175 3.34 3.37 17.03
CA ALA A 175 4.41 4.13 16.38
C ALA A 175 4.18 4.50 14.89
N PRO A 176 2.96 4.80 14.40
CA PRO A 176 2.77 5.28 13.04
C PRO A 176 3.50 6.60 12.80
N SER A 177 3.89 6.85 11.54
CA SER A 177 4.51 8.10 11.12
C SER A 177 3.84 8.69 9.89
N ARG A 178 3.74 10.03 9.89
CA ARG A 178 3.36 10.88 8.75
C ARG A 178 4.54 11.19 7.82
N GLY A 179 5.78 10.90 8.24
CA GLY A 179 6.98 11.29 7.51
C GLY A 179 7.32 12.75 7.73
N ALA A 180 8.14 13.33 6.85
CA ALA A 180 8.58 14.73 6.96
C ALA A 180 7.57 15.72 6.31
N GLN A 181 6.30 15.33 6.24
CA GLN A 181 5.25 16.15 5.64
C GLN A 181 4.86 17.30 6.59
N PRO A 182 4.46 18.46 6.06
CA PRO A 182 3.81 19.48 6.85
C PRO A 182 2.46 18.97 7.38
N ASP A 183 1.79 19.82 8.16
CA ASP A 183 0.40 19.58 8.52
C ASP A 183 -0.49 19.45 7.28
N PHE A 184 -1.50 18.59 7.39
CA PHE A 184 -2.43 18.32 6.30
C PHE A 184 -3.31 19.55 6.03
N ASP A 185 -3.68 19.75 4.77
CA ASP A 185 -4.76 20.68 4.42
C ASP A 185 -6.10 20.24 5.03
N SER A 186 -7.10 21.13 5.03
CA SER A 186 -8.40 20.89 5.70
C SER A 186 -9.07 19.60 5.24
N ASP A 187 -9.08 19.35 3.94
CA ASP A 187 -9.82 18.24 3.34
C ASP A 187 -9.11 16.92 3.64
N THR A 188 -7.78 16.90 3.55
CA THR A 188 -6.96 15.75 3.91
C THR A 188 -7.02 15.46 5.41
N ALA A 189 -7.04 16.50 6.25
CA ALA A 189 -7.17 16.37 7.69
C ALA A 189 -8.54 15.78 8.07
N GLU A 190 -9.64 16.25 7.46
CA GLU A 190 -10.98 15.72 7.71
C GLU A 190 -11.04 14.21 7.43
N ILE A 191 -10.52 13.77 6.29
CA ILE A 191 -10.45 12.34 5.94
C ILE A 191 -9.58 11.56 6.93
N PHE A 192 -8.43 12.12 7.32
CA PHE A 192 -7.53 11.47 8.26
C PHE A 192 -8.19 11.24 9.62
N PHE A 193 -8.81 12.28 10.19
CA PHE A 193 -9.45 12.19 11.50
C PHE A 193 -10.70 11.31 11.49
N ASP A 194 -11.43 11.26 10.37
CA ASP A 194 -12.55 10.33 10.20
C ASP A 194 -12.12 8.86 10.32
N TYR A 195 -10.92 8.50 9.83
CA TYR A 195 -10.37 7.16 10.06
C TYR A 195 -9.88 6.96 11.50
N LEU A 196 -9.25 7.97 12.09
CA LEU A 196 -8.68 7.89 13.45
C LEU A 196 -9.75 7.75 14.55
N ASP A 197 -10.96 8.25 14.31
CA ASP A 197 -12.09 8.13 15.23
C ASP A 197 -12.45 6.67 15.54
N ASP A 198 -12.12 5.75 14.64
CA ASP A 198 -12.39 4.33 14.74
C ASP A 198 -11.18 3.52 15.26
N ILE A 199 -10.08 4.20 15.65
CA ILE A 199 -8.91 3.56 16.26
C ILE A 199 -8.96 3.72 17.78
N ASP A 200 -9.05 2.59 18.50
CA ASP A 200 -9.24 2.54 19.95
C ASP A 200 -8.05 3.11 20.71
N ALA A 201 -6.83 2.72 20.32
CA ALA A 201 -5.60 3.17 20.97
C ALA A 201 -4.61 3.69 19.94
N ILE A 202 -4.14 4.93 20.14
CA ILE A 202 -3.21 5.60 19.22
C ILE A 202 -1.99 6.05 20.00
N SER A 203 -0.82 5.66 19.50
CA SER A 203 0.47 6.29 19.81
C SER A 203 1.04 6.91 18.54
N ALA A 204 2.15 7.63 18.65
CA ALA A 204 2.93 8.04 17.49
C ALA A 204 4.43 7.88 17.74
N ARG A 205 5.21 7.77 16.66
CA ARG A 205 6.68 7.68 16.78
C ARG A 205 7.34 9.04 17.03
N GLU A 206 6.77 10.10 16.47
CA GLU A 206 7.33 11.45 16.56
C GLU A 206 6.49 12.38 17.44
N ARG A 207 7.15 13.20 18.28
CA ARG A 207 6.46 14.09 19.23
C ARG A 207 5.65 15.19 18.53
N ASP A 208 6.18 15.76 17.46
CA ASP A 208 5.48 16.76 16.65
C ASP A 208 4.20 16.19 16.03
N PHE A 209 4.25 14.95 15.55
CA PHE A 209 3.06 14.29 15.02
C PHE A 209 2.06 13.89 16.13
N SER A 210 2.55 13.49 17.30
CA SER A 210 1.69 13.27 18.48
C SER A 210 0.91 14.55 18.80
N GLN A 211 1.61 15.69 18.92
CA GLN A 211 1.01 17.00 19.20
C GLN A 211 -0.01 17.43 18.15
N TYR A 212 0.25 17.13 16.86
CA TYR A 212 -0.70 17.39 15.79
C TYR A 212 -2.02 16.64 16.02
N ILE A 213 -1.98 15.35 16.38
CA ILE A 213 -3.18 14.55 16.66
C ILE A 213 -3.86 15.04 17.95
N GLU A 214 -3.09 15.34 19.01
CA GLU A 214 -3.61 15.87 20.28
C GLU A 214 -4.39 17.18 20.06
N HIS A 215 -3.86 18.09 19.23
CA HIS A 215 -4.49 19.38 18.94
C HIS A 215 -5.87 19.25 18.26
N HIS A 216 -6.03 18.28 17.36
CA HIS A 216 -7.25 18.10 16.57
C HIS A 216 -8.30 17.23 17.28
N THR A 217 -7.85 16.25 18.06
CA THR A 217 -8.75 15.26 18.68
C THR A 217 -9.03 15.54 20.15
N GLY A 218 -8.18 16.31 20.83
CA GLY A 218 -8.20 16.47 22.28
C GLY A 218 -7.78 15.20 23.05
N ARG A 219 -7.43 14.10 22.37
CA ARG A 219 -6.90 12.87 22.97
C ARG A 219 -5.46 13.09 23.39
N THR A 220 -5.02 12.44 24.47
CA THR A 220 -3.59 12.34 24.79
C THR A 220 -2.95 11.27 23.92
N ILE A 221 -1.88 11.61 23.19
CA ILE A 221 -1.22 10.69 22.25
C ILE A 221 0.21 10.44 22.73
N PRO A 222 0.49 9.28 23.35
CA PRO A 222 1.83 8.97 23.80
C PRO A 222 2.79 8.84 22.63
N THR A 223 3.98 9.42 22.80
CA THR A 223 5.11 9.20 21.89
C THR A 223 5.87 7.96 22.36
N VAL A 224 5.92 6.92 21.53
CA VAL A 224 6.53 5.61 21.84
C VAL A 224 7.80 5.38 21.03
N VAL A 225 8.64 4.45 21.48
CA VAL A 225 9.88 4.08 20.77
C VAL A 225 9.59 3.29 19.50
N ASP A 226 10.46 3.45 18.50
CA ASP A 226 10.45 2.59 17.31
C ASP A 226 10.62 1.11 17.72
N PRO A 227 9.92 0.14 17.08
CA PRO A 227 10.00 -1.26 17.47
C PRO A 227 11.42 -1.82 17.60
N VAL A 228 12.40 -1.32 16.85
CA VAL A 228 13.78 -1.82 16.97
C VAL A 228 14.40 -1.59 18.35
N LEU A 229 13.92 -0.58 19.09
CA LEU A 229 14.39 -0.23 20.44
C LEU A 229 13.64 -0.98 21.55
N LEU A 230 12.60 -1.77 21.22
CA LEU A 230 11.91 -2.64 22.18
C LEU A 230 12.79 -3.80 22.66
N HIS A 231 13.91 -4.04 21.98
CA HIS A 231 14.85 -5.12 22.30
C HIS A 231 16.23 -4.57 22.62
N GLU A 232 16.96 -5.33 23.46
CA GLU A 232 18.34 -5.01 23.84
C GLU A 232 19.35 -5.58 22.84
N LYS A 233 20.60 -5.16 22.96
CA LYS A 233 21.74 -5.62 22.17
C LYS A 233 21.78 -7.14 22.00
N SER A 234 21.58 -7.89 23.08
CA SER A 234 21.61 -9.36 23.11
C SER A 234 20.55 -10.03 22.26
N PHE A 235 19.43 -9.36 21.95
CA PHE A 235 18.43 -9.88 21.01
C PHE A 235 18.95 -9.82 19.58
N TRP A 236 19.55 -8.69 19.20
CA TRP A 236 20.07 -8.45 17.87
C TRP A 236 21.35 -9.24 17.57
N GLU A 237 22.20 -9.44 18.57
CA GLU A 237 23.40 -10.27 18.45
C GLU A 237 23.10 -11.74 18.06
N LYS A 238 21.89 -12.24 18.34
CA LYS A 238 21.50 -13.61 17.97
C LYS A 238 21.33 -13.81 16.47
N ILE A 239 21.00 -12.74 15.74
CA ILE A 239 20.76 -12.78 14.29
C ILE A 239 21.82 -12.02 13.49
N ALA A 240 22.61 -11.17 14.13
CA ALA A 240 23.65 -10.40 13.43
C ALA A 240 24.74 -11.31 12.86
N VAL A 241 25.07 -11.13 11.58
CA VAL A 241 26.13 -11.88 10.90
C VAL A 241 27.37 -10.98 10.79
N PRO A 242 28.47 -11.28 11.50
CA PRO A 242 29.65 -10.43 11.50
C PRO A 242 30.29 -10.38 10.11
N PRO A 243 30.80 -9.20 9.68
CA PRO A 243 31.41 -9.04 8.38
C PRO A 243 32.79 -9.71 8.32
N ARG A 244 33.35 -9.84 7.12
CA ARG A 244 34.74 -10.29 6.93
C ARG A 244 35.73 -9.14 7.08
N GLU A 245 35.30 -7.93 6.75
CA GLU A 245 36.07 -6.71 6.87
C GLU A 245 36.45 -6.43 8.34
N ARG A 246 37.61 -5.81 8.53
CA ARG A 246 38.15 -5.42 9.84
C ARG A 246 38.69 -4.00 9.72
N LYS A 247 38.73 -3.26 10.83
CA LYS A 247 39.25 -1.89 10.90
C LYS A 247 38.64 -1.01 9.80
N TYR A 248 37.32 -0.85 9.86
CA TYR A 248 36.55 -0.12 8.87
C TYR A 248 35.59 0.88 9.52
N LEU A 249 35.28 1.92 8.75
CA LEU A 249 34.17 2.82 8.96
C LEU A 249 33.02 2.36 8.08
N LEU A 250 31.81 2.26 8.66
CA LEU A 250 30.61 1.99 7.90
C LEU A 250 30.01 3.30 7.41
N LEU A 251 29.91 3.48 6.10
CA LEU A 251 29.17 4.57 5.48
C LEU A 251 27.80 4.03 5.05
N TYR A 252 26.77 4.33 5.83
CA TYR A 252 25.40 3.92 5.53
C TYR A 252 24.49 5.13 5.38
N TYR A 253 24.00 5.39 4.18
CA TYR A 253 23.10 6.51 3.94
C TYR A 253 21.89 6.09 3.09
N VAL A 254 20.80 6.81 3.33
CA VAL A 254 19.55 6.66 2.59
C VAL A 254 19.18 7.99 1.94
N MET A 255 18.62 7.93 0.73
CA MET A 255 18.16 9.10 -0.05
C MET A 255 19.27 10.11 -0.47
N GLU A 256 18.86 11.22 -1.09
CA GLU A 256 19.73 12.05 -1.96
C GLU A 256 20.67 13.04 -1.24
N ARG A 257 20.41 13.41 0.02
CA ARG A 257 21.27 14.34 0.79
C ARG A 257 22.31 13.57 1.61
N SER A 258 23.33 13.05 0.92
CA SER A 258 24.43 12.31 1.54
C SER A 258 25.82 12.87 1.26
N ALA A 259 25.95 13.93 0.45
CA ALA A 259 27.25 14.46 0.03
C ALA A 259 28.14 14.84 1.23
N ASP A 260 27.59 15.58 2.20
CA ASP A 260 28.33 15.99 3.39
C ASP A 260 28.73 14.77 4.25
N THR A 261 27.82 13.79 4.39
CA THR A 261 28.09 12.54 5.11
C THR A 261 29.22 11.74 4.45
N ILE A 262 29.24 11.68 3.12
CA ILE A 262 30.29 11.00 2.36
C ILE A 262 31.62 11.74 2.53
N SER A 263 31.64 13.08 2.38
CA SER A 263 32.86 13.88 2.54
C SER A 263 33.49 13.67 3.91
N LYS A 264 32.70 13.82 4.98
CA LYS A 264 33.21 13.66 6.35
C LYS A 264 33.62 12.23 6.67
N ALA A 265 32.96 11.23 6.09
CA ALA A 265 33.39 9.85 6.20
C ALA A 265 34.77 9.61 5.54
N VAL A 266 35.03 10.23 4.37
CA VAL A 266 36.34 10.15 3.69
C VAL A 266 37.41 10.85 4.50
N GLU A 267 37.16 12.08 4.98
CA GLU A 267 38.07 12.84 5.83
C GLU A 267 38.45 12.03 7.10
N TYR A 268 37.45 11.53 7.82
CA TYR A 268 37.65 10.72 9.02
C TYR A 268 38.39 9.42 8.72
N ALA A 269 38.04 8.72 7.64
CA ALA A 269 38.71 7.47 7.29
C ALA A 269 40.19 7.67 6.95
N LYS A 270 40.56 8.80 6.31
CA LYS A 270 41.96 9.17 6.07
C LYS A 270 42.70 9.48 7.36
N ALA A 271 42.10 10.27 8.24
CA ALA A 271 42.69 10.65 9.53
C ALA A 271 42.97 9.43 10.44
N HIS A 272 42.15 8.38 10.33
CA HIS A 272 42.20 7.21 11.21
C HIS A 272 42.70 5.91 10.52
N ASP A 273 43.18 5.97 9.27
CA ASP A 273 43.59 4.80 8.46
C ASP A 273 42.53 3.68 8.47
N LEU A 274 41.30 4.04 8.11
CA LEU A 274 40.15 3.13 8.05
C LEU A 274 39.78 2.82 6.59
N THR A 275 39.32 1.60 6.37
CA THR A 275 38.63 1.24 5.12
C THR A 275 37.19 1.73 5.19
N ILE A 276 36.64 2.30 4.11
CA ILE A 276 35.22 2.63 4.02
C ILE A 276 34.47 1.44 3.44
N VAL A 277 33.50 0.91 4.18
CA VAL A 277 32.49 0.00 3.66
C VAL A 277 31.23 0.81 3.38
N GLU A 278 30.80 0.89 2.11
CA GLU A 278 29.66 1.71 1.69
C GLU A 278 28.41 0.83 1.45
N LEU A 279 27.32 1.16 2.14
CA LEU A 279 26.00 0.54 2.00
C LEU A 279 24.93 1.60 1.70
N SER A 280 24.02 1.30 0.78
CA SER A 280 22.86 2.15 0.49
C SER A 280 21.64 1.34 0.01
N ASP A 281 20.45 1.93 0.12
CA ASP A 281 19.19 1.44 -0.46
C ASP A 281 19.13 1.67 -1.99
N ARG A 282 19.96 2.60 -2.50
CA ARG A 282 19.99 3.03 -3.90
C ARG A 282 20.87 2.13 -4.77
N PRO A 283 20.51 1.92 -6.06
CA PRO A 283 21.35 1.17 -6.98
C PRO A 283 22.57 1.99 -7.44
N LEU A 284 23.68 1.95 -6.71
CA LEU A 284 24.89 2.74 -7.03
C LEU A 284 26.08 1.78 -7.21
N PRO A 285 26.35 1.25 -8.42
CA PRO A 285 27.30 0.14 -8.62
C PRO A 285 28.69 0.33 -8.04
N TYR A 286 29.17 1.57 -8.01
CA TYR A 286 30.50 1.91 -7.51
C TYR A 286 30.46 2.70 -6.19
N GLY A 287 29.31 2.75 -5.53
CA GLY A 287 29.06 3.68 -4.43
C GLY A 287 29.12 5.15 -4.90
N LYS A 288 29.27 6.07 -3.95
CA LYS A 288 29.50 7.50 -4.20
C LYS A 288 30.88 7.96 -3.75
N VAL A 289 31.61 7.14 -3.00
CA VAL A 289 32.99 7.44 -2.63
C VAL A 289 33.89 7.27 -3.85
N ASN A 290 34.46 8.38 -4.34
CA ASN A 290 35.31 8.44 -5.53
C ASN A 290 36.74 8.93 -5.24
N ASP A 291 37.16 8.92 -3.98
CA ASP A 291 38.49 9.38 -3.58
C ASP A 291 39.53 8.27 -3.86
N PRO A 292 40.58 8.54 -4.66
CA PRO A 292 41.56 7.52 -5.04
C PRO A 292 42.51 7.13 -3.91
N ASP A 293 42.62 7.93 -2.86
CA ASP A 293 43.57 7.73 -1.77
C ASP A 293 42.96 6.94 -0.60
N ILE A 294 41.71 6.47 -0.72
CA ILE A 294 41.02 5.73 0.34
C ILE A 294 40.68 4.30 -0.10
N ARG A 295 40.84 3.35 0.84
CA ARG A 295 40.34 1.99 0.65
C ARG A 295 38.81 2.03 0.73
N HIS A 296 38.13 1.75 -0.37
CA HIS A 296 36.67 1.79 -0.48
C HIS A 296 36.11 0.45 -0.97
N ILE A 297 35.09 -0.05 -0.28
CA ILE A 297 34.40 -1.30 -0.56
C ILE A 297 32.88 -1.05 -0.62
N PRO A 298 32.29 -0.87 -1.82
CA PRO A 298 30.85 -0.83 -1.97
C PRO A 298 30.23 -2.23 -1.83
N ARG A 299 29.06 -2.32 -1.19
CA ARG A 299 28.36 -3.59 -0.93
C ARG A 299 26.86 -3.47 -1.27
N TYR A 300 26.39 -4.27 -2.22
CA TYR A 300 25.00 -4.25 -2.70
C TYR A 300 24.26 -5.58 -2.54
N ASP A 301 24.95 -6.60 -2.08
CA ASP A 301 24.55 -8.00 -1.93
C ASP A 301 24.31 -8.41 -0.45
N VAL A 302 24.17 -7.42 0.41
CA VAL A 302 24.08 -7.55 1.88
C VAL A 302 22.64 -7.82 2.33
N SER A 303 22.47 -8.74 3.28
CA SER A 303 21.23 -9.08 4.02
C SER A 303 20.95 -8.11 5.19
N ALA A 304 19.80 -8.24 5.85
CA ALA A 304 19.51 -7.46 7.05
C ALA A 304 20.42 -7.86 8.23
N GLU A 305 20.72 -9.15 8.34
CA GLU A 305 21.57 -9.78 9.33
C GLU A 305 23.04 -9.35 9.20
N GLU A 306 23.56 -9.33 7.97
CA GLU A 306 24.91 -8.81 7.68
C GLU A 306 24.96 -7.30 7.92
N TRP A 307 23.90 -6.55 7.59
CA TRP A 307 23.83 -5.11 7.88
C TRP A 307 23.92 -4.81 9.39
N LEU A 308 23.24 -5.60 10.24
CA LEU A 308 23.41 -5.54 11.69
C LEU A 308 24.86 -5.80 12.11
N GLY A 309 25.48 -6.84 11.55
CA GLY A 309 26.87 -7.17 11.83
C GLY A 309 27.85 -6.07 11.41
N TYR A 310 27.61 -5.43 10.26
CA TYR A 310 28.41 -4.30 9.79
C TYR A 310 28.34 -3.11 10.76
N ILE A 311 27.18 -2.83 11.38
CA ILE A 311 27.06 -1.77 12.40
C ILE A 311 27.77 -2.20 13.68
N ALA A 312 27.50 -3.42 14.16
CA ALA A 312 28.02 -3.91 15.43
C ALA A 312 29.56 -4.01 15.48
N ASN A 313 30.22 -4.17 14.34
CA ASN A 313 31.67 -4.37 14.25
C ASN A 313 32.44 -3.16 13.66
N ALA A 314 31.76 -2.06 13.32
CA ALA A 314 32.41 -0.89 12.75
C ALA A 314 33.23 -0.15 13.81
N THR A 315 34.35 0.46 13.40
CA THR A 315 35.07 1.43 14.26
C THR A 315 34.25 2.70 14.45
N ALA A 316 33.58 3.15 13.39
CA ALA A 316 32.64 4.26 13.42
C ALA A 316 31.59 4.08 12.32
N VAL A 317 30.38 4.61 12.54
CA VAL A 317 29.29 4.64 11.57
C VAL A 317 29.02 6.08 11.14
N PHE A 318 29.09 6.34 9.83
CA PHE A 318 28.65 7.61 9.25
C PHE A 318 27.30 7.40 8.57
N THR A 319 26.29 8.14 9.02
CA THR A 319 24.93 7.94 8.53
C THR A 319 24.11 9.22 8.44
N ASN A 320 23.04 9.16 7.67
CA ASN A 320 21.91 10.11 7.72
C ASN A 320 20.59 9.35 8.05
N SER A 321 20.69 8.08 8.42
CA SER A 321 19.55 7.18 8.62
C SER A 321 19.12 7.15 10.09
N PHE A 322 17.81 7.29 10.34
CA PHE A 322 17.22 7.11 11.67
C PHE A 322 17.54 5.73 12.24
N HIS A 323 17.34 4.66 11.45
CA HIS A 323 17.66 3.30 11.88
C HIS A 323 19.17 3.08 11.99
N GLY A 324 19.99 3.78 11.19
CA GLY A 324 21.44 3.79 11.39
C GLY A 324 21.81 4.32 12.79
N CYS A 325 21.15 5.37 13.26
CA CYS A 325 21.32 5.91 14.61
C CYS A 325 20.80 4.93 15.68
N CYS A 326 19.60 4.37 15.50
CA CYS A 326 19.01 3.41 16.44
C CYS A 326 19.92 2.20 16.66
N PHE A 327 20.39 1.57 15.58
CA PHE A 327 21.25 0.40 15.69
C PHE A 327 22.67 0.73 16.17
N SER A 328 23.21 1.91 15.86
CA SER A 328 24.48 2.35 16.46
C SER A 328 24.35 2.52 17.97
N LEU A 329 23.23 3.06 18.46
CA LEU A 329 22.94 3.12 19.90
C LEU A 329 22.73 1.73 20.52
N ILE A 330 22.00 0.82 19.84
CA ILE A 330 21.75 -0.54 20.33
C ILE A 330 23.06 -1.32 20.49
N PHE A 331 23.94 -1.25 19.49
CA PHE A 331 25.22 -1.96 19.51
C PHE A 331 26.33 -1.22 20.26
N GLU A 332 26.07 0.02 20.68
CA GLU A 332 27.04 0.91 21.33
C GLU A 332 28.23 1.21 20.41
N THR A 333 27.97 1.35 19.10
CA THR A 333 28.96 1.68 18.08
C THR A 333 29.07 3.20 17.94
N LEU A 334 30.30 3.74 17.97
CA LEU A 334 30.57 5.15 17.68
C LEU A 334 29.92 5.55 16.35
N PHE A 335 29.20 6.66 16.32
CA PHE A 335 28.52 7.10 15.10
C PHE A 335 28.50 8.61 14.97
N PHE A 336 28.42 9.07 13.73
CA PHE A 336 28.37 10.47 13.34
C PHE A 336 27.27 10.68 12.30
N VAL A 337 26.52 11.76 12.46
CA VAL A 337 25.26 11.95 11.74
C VAL A 337 25.29 13.24 10.93
N GLY A 338 25.19 13.06 9.61
CA GLY A 338 25.09 14.17 8.67
C GLY A 338 23.66 14.71 8.52
N LYS A 339 23.53 15.80 7.76
CA LYS A 339 22.24 16.48 7.56
C LYS A 339 21.25 15.63 6.76
N ARG A 340 20.00 15.59 7.22
CA ARG A 340 18.84 15.04 6.50
C ARG A 340 17.63 15.97 6.62
N ASN A 341 16.69 15.84 5.70
CA ASN A 341 15.38 16.50 5.81
C ASN A 341 14.52 15.87 6.91
N GLY A 342 13.75 16.71 7.61
CA GLY A 342 12.83 16.30 8.66
C GLY A 342 13.49 16.22 10.05
N ASN A 343 12.64 16.07 11.06
CA ASN A 343 13.04 16.18 12.46
C ASN A 343 13.32 14.83 13.14
N LYS A 344 13.16 13.69 12.44
CA LYS A 344 13.31 12.36 13.04
C LYS A 344 14.67 12.12 13.70
N VAL A 345 15.74 12.36 12.95
CA VAL A 345 17.12 12.19 13.44
C VAL A 345 17.46 13.23 14.52
N PRO A 346 17.22 14.54 14.31
CA PRO A 346 17.42 15.53 15.37
C PRO A 346 16.68 15.22 16.68
N ASN A 347 15.40 14.82 16.59
CA ASN A 347 14.58 14.47 17.75
C ASN A 347 15.14 13.25 18.47
N PHE A 348 15.54 12.20 17.73
CA PHE A 348 16.19 11.02 18.29
C PHE A 348 17.46 11.36 19.07
N LEU A 349 18.35 12.17 18.46
CA LEU A 349 19.60 12.56 19.13
C LEU A 349 19.34 13.41 20.38
N ALA A 350 18.36 14.31 20.33
CA ALA A 350 17.96 15.12 21.49
C ALA A 350 17.38 14.25 22.62
N GLU A 351 16.48 13.33 22.29
CA GLU A 351 15.81 12.44 23.23
C GLU A 351 16.82 11.58 24.02
N PHE A 352 17.85 11.05 23.34
CA PHE A 352 18.84 10.18 23.96
C PHE A 352 20.14 10.88 24.41
N GLY A 353 20.21 12.21 24.33
CA GLY A 353 21.39 12.98 24.78
C GLY A 353 22.63 12.83 23.87
N LEU A 354 22.43 12.59 22.58
CA LEU A 354 23.47 12.28 21.58
C LEU A 354 23.64 13.41 20.54
N THR A 355 23.23 14.63 20.88
CA THR A 355 23.27 15.77 19.93
C THR A 355 24.68 16.11 19.47
N SER A 356 25.71 15.80 20.27
CA SER A 356 27.14 15.97 19.91
C SER A 356 27.61 15.06 18.77
N GLN A 357 26.85 14.03 18.40
CA GLN A 357 27.18 13.16 17.27
C GLN A 357 26.72 13.70 15.93
N ARG A 358 25.97 14.81 15.91
CA ARG A 358 25.56 15.49 14.68
C ARG A 358 26.63 16.49 14.27
N PHE A 359 26.99 16.49 13.00
CA PHE A 359 27.92 17.48 12.42
C PHE A 359 27.26 18.33 11.34
N ALA A 360 27.83 19.51 11.13
CA ALA A 360 27.61 20.38 10.00
C ALA A 360 28.66 20.13 8.89
N PRO A 361 28.36 20.47 7.62
CA PRO A 361 29.31 20.32 6.51
C PRO A 361 30.66 21.03 6.75
N GLU A 362 30.63 22.15 7.46
CA GLU A 362 31.77 22.99 7.80
C GLU A 362 32.61 22.51 9.00
N ASP A 363 32.15 21.52 9.76
CA ASP A 363 32.86 21.04 10.95
C ASP A 363 34.13 20.24 10.57
N GLU A 364 35.22 20.42 11.31
CA GLU A 364 36.45 19.64 11.15
C GLU A 364 36.35 18.28 11.86
N VAL A 365 36.78 17.19 11.20
CA VAL A 365 36.63 15.82 11.72
C VAL A 365 37.45 15.57 13.00
N GLU A 366 38.52 16.34 13.20
CA GLU A 366 39.37 16.33 14.38
C GLU A 366 38.63 16.80 15.64
N ASN A 367 37.60 17.63 15.47
CA ASN A 367 36.77 18.15 16.55
C ASN A 367 35.58 17.24 16.88
N PHE A 368 35.40 16.14 16.14
CA PHE A 368 34.31 15.22 16.38
C PHE A 368 34.46 14.53 17.73
N ASN A 369 33.35 14.37 18.45
CA ASN A 369 33.35 13.64 19.70
C ASN A 369 33.53 12.13 19.45
N ALA A 370 34.77 11.67 19.49
CA ALA A 370 35.16 10.28 19.27
C ALA A 370 34.88 9.36 20.47
N SER A 371 34.29 9.87 21.55
CA SER A 371 33.91 9.10 22.74
C SER A 371 32.45 9.36 23.10
N ILE A 372 31.62 8.32 23.03
CA ILE A 372 30.22 8.37 23.47
C ILE A 372 30.09 7.57 24.76
N ASP A 373 29.58 8.18 25.82
CA ASP A 373 29.07 7.42 26.97
C ASP A 373 27.63 6.97 26.67
N PHE A 374 27.47 5.70 26.33
CA PHE A 374 26.16 5.13 26.05
C PHE A 374 25.34 4.84 27.31
N ASN A 375 25.88 4.97 28.53
CA ASN A 375 25.15 4.61 29.75
C ASN A 375 23.91 5.49 29.97
N GLU A 376 24.04 6.81 29.81
CA GLU A 376 22.90 7.73 29.94
C GLU A 376 21.85 7.47 28.86
N ALA A 377 22.31 7.30 27.61
CA ALA A 377 21.43 7.01 26.49
C ALA A 377 20.66 5.70 26.68
N LYS A 378 21.32 4.66 27.23
CA LYS A 378 20.70 3.37 27.55
C LYS A 378 19.68 3.45 28.66
N ALA A 379 19.97 4.21 29.72
CA ALA A 379 19.02 4.43 30.81
C ALA A 379 17.73 5.08 30.26
N LYS A 380 17.88 6.09 29.39
CA LYS A 380 16.76 6.72 28.68
C LYS A 380 16.02 5.73 27.77
N VAL A 381 16.73 4.90 27.01
CA VAL A 381 16.09 3.86 26.18
C VAL A 381 15.27 2.89 27.03
N GLN A 382 15.77 2.46 28.18
CA GLN A 382 15.04 1.56 29.08
C GLN A 382 13.78 2.21 29.64
N GLU A 383 13.85 3.48 30.07
CA GLU A 383 12.69 4.25 30.51
C GLU A 383 11.63 4.36 29.41
N ARG A 384 12.04 4.78 28.22
CA ARG A 384 11.13 4.98 27.07
C ARG A 384 10.55 3.67 26.55
N ARG A 385 11.33 2.58 26.62
CA ARG A 385 10.84 1.22 26.35
C ARG A 385 9.75 0.82 27.33
N ALA A 386 9.95 1.02 28.63
CA ALA A 386 8.96 0.67 29.65
C ALA A 386 7.63 1.43 29.42
N GLN A 387 7.70 2.74 29.12
CA GLN A 387 6.51 3.54 28.79
C GLN A 387 5.80 3.04 27.52
N SER A 388 6.56 2.59 26.52
CA SER A 388 6.01 2.08 25.26
C SER A 388 5.35 0.71 25.44
N GLU A 389 5.94 -0.15 26.28
CA GLU A 389 5.39 -1.45 26.66
C GLU A 389 4.14 -1.28 27.51
N GLU A 390 4.10 -0.32 28.45
CA GLU A 390 2.91 0.01 29.23
C GLU A 390 1.73 0.45 28.35
N PHE A 391 1.97 1.33 27.37
CA PHE A 391 0.95 1.71 26.39
C PHE A 391 0.41 0.49 25.65
N LEU A 392 1.31 -0.35 25.13
CA LEU A 392 0.94 -1.51 24.32
C LEU A 392 0.16 -2.55 25.14
N LEU A 393 0.61 -2.87 26.35
CA LEU A 393 -0.08 -3.80 27.25
C LEU A 393 -1.47 -3.29 27.65
N THR A 394 -1.58 -1.99 27.97
CA THR A 394 -2.89 -1.38 28.29
C THR A 394 -3.84 -1.46 27.10
N ALA A 395 -3.36 -1.14 25.89
CA ALA A 395 -4.16 -1.21 24.67
C ALA A 395 -4.61 -2.65 24.36
N LEU A 396 -3.71 -3.62 24.53
CA LEU A 396 -4.00 -5.04 24.32
C LEU A 396 -5.00 -5.60 25.35
N GLN A 397 -4.84 -5.23 26.62
CA GLN A 397 -5.79 -5.63 27.67
C GLN A 397 -7.20 -5.11 27.35
N HIS A 398 -7.32 -3.83 26.95
CA HIS A 398 -8.62 -3.29 26.51
C HIS A 398 -9.16 -4.04 25.28
N ALA A 399 -8.31 -4.40 24.32
CA ALA A 399 -8.72 -5.18 23.15
C ALA A 399 -9.27 -6.58 23.53
N GLU A 400 -8.64 -7.26 24.48
CA GLU A 400 -9.10 -8.55 25.00
C GLU A 400 -10.44 -8.43 25.72
N GLU A 401 -10.59 -7.40 26.56
CA GLU A 401 -11.84 -7.11 27.27
C GLU A 401 -12.98 -6.81 26.29
N SER A 402 -12.74 -5.98 25.27
CA SER A 402 -13.72 -5.65 24.22
C SER A 402 -14.10 -6.88 23.38
N SER A 403 -13.13 -7.71 23.02
CA SER A 403 -13.38 -8.96 22.28
C SER A 403 -14.25 -9.95 23.09
N SER A 404 -14.19 -9.89 24.42
CA SER A 404 -15.02 -10.70 25.32
C SER A 404 -16.43 -10.14 25.58
N ARG A 405 -16.62 -8.82 25.36
CA ARG A 405 -17.86 -8.07 25.60
C ARG A 405 -18.47 -7.59 24.29
N SER A 406 -18.68 -8.47 23.32
CA SER A 406 -19.51 -8.13 22.17
C SER A 406 -20.91 -7.73 22.66
N THR A 407 -21.41 -6.49 22.44
CA THR A 407 -22.83 -6.28 22.05
C THR A 407 -23.37 -4.86 21.76
N GLU A 408 -22.80 -3.70 22.12
CA GLU A 408 -23.56 -2.43 21.88
C GLU A 408 -22.79 -1.26 21.23
N HIS A 409 -21.52 -1.02 21.59
CA HIS A 409 -20.79 0.13 21.02
C HIS A 409 -20.44 -0.08 19.54
N ASP A 410 -20.03 -1.30 19.16
CA ASP A 410 -19.73 -1.68 17.77
C ASP A 410 -20.93 -1.50 16.84
N ALA A 411 -22.14 -1.79 17.30
CA ALA A 411 -23.34 -1.67 16.47
C ALA A 411 -23.59 -0.23 15.99
N THR A 412 -23.23 0.76 16.81
CA THR A 412 -23.46 2.18 16.51
C THR A 412 -22.46 2.70 15.47
N THR A 413 -21.18 2.34 15.61
CA THR A 413 -20.12 2.70 14.65
C THR A 413 -20.29 1.95 13.32
N VAL A 414 -20.61 0.66 13.38
CA VAL A 414 -20.96 -0.14 12.19
C VAL A 414 -22.19 0.45 11.50
N SER A 415 -23.18 0.97 12.24
CA SER A 415 -24.35 1.65 11.68
C SER A 415 -24.01 2.99 10.98
N LYS A 416 -23.11 3.80 11.54
CA LYS A 416 -22.64 5.03 10.86
C LYS A 416 -21.90 4.71 9.56
N LYS A 417 -21.00 3.70 9.59
CA LYS A 417 -20.29 3.25 8.40
C LYS A 417 -21.24 2.67 7.35
N ASP A 418 -22.22 1.85 7.75
CA ASP A 418 -23.23 1.32 6.83
C ASP A 418 -24.04 2.44 6.17
N THR A 419 -24.44 3.47 6.93
CA THR A 419 -25.09 4.66 6.38
C THR A 419 -24.26 5.30 5.26
N ARG A 420 -22.96 5.53 5.50
CA ARG A 420 -22.05 6.07 4.48
C ARG A 420 -21.91 5.15 3.27
N ARG A 421 -21.83 3.84 3.47
CA ARG A 421 -21.78 2.85 2.39
C ARG A 421 -23.02 2.91 1.51
N ARG A 422 -24.19 3.10 2.12
CA ARG A 422 -25.47 3.24 1.39
C ARG A 422 -25.57 4.54 0.61
N GLU A 423 -24.89 5.59 1.06
CA GLU A 423 -24.85 6.89 0.39
C GLU A 423 -23.90 6.94 -0.81
N ILE A 424 -23.04 5.93 -1.00
CA ILE A 424 -22.13 5.86 -2.15
C ILE A 424 -22.92 5.96 -3.45
N LYS A 425 -22.51 6.89 -4.31
CA LYS A 425 -23.10 7.10 -5.64
C LYS A 425 -22.14 6.69 -6.73
N TYR A 426 -22.63 5.91 -7.69
CA TYR A 426 -21.82 5.43 -8.81
C TYR A 426 -22.57 5.51 -10.14
N VAL A 427 -21.81 5.51 -11.24
CA VAL A 427 -22.37 5.38 -12.59
C VAL A 427 -22.46 3.88 -12.92
N ALA A 428 -23.64 3.44 -13.36
CA ALA A 428 -23.83 2.09 -13.86
C ALA A 428 -23.57 2.03 -15.36
N HIS A 429 -22.80 1.02 -15.77
CA HIS A 429 -22.55 0.69 -17.16
C HIS A 429 -23.29 -0.60 -17.51
N PHE A 430 -23.80 -0.67 -18.74
CA PHE A 430 -24.50 -1.83 -19.27
C PHE A 430 -23.70 -2.39 -20.42
N HIS A 431 -23.24 -3.62 -20.25
CA HIS A 431 -22.38 -4.32 -21.19
C HIS A 431 -23.18 -5.44 -21.85
N SER A 432 -23.25 -5.43 -23.19
CA SER A 432 -24.03 -6.40 -23.98
C SER A 432 -23.55 -7.84 -23.87
N GLY A 433 -22.37 -8.10 -23.30
CA GLY A 433 -21.79 -9.44 -23.25
C GLY A 433 -21.17 -9.84 -24.59
N THR A 434 -20.82 -11.10 -24.75
CA THR A 434 -20.33 -11.63 -26.04
C THR A 434 -21.38 -12.58 -26.58
N LEU A 435 -22.03 -12.22 -27.69
CA LEU A 435 -22.87 -13.15 -28.44
C LEU A 435 -21.98 -14.05 -29.29
N VAL A 436 -22.27 -15.35 -29.31
CA VAL A 436 -21.51 -16.34 -30.08
C VAL A 436 -22.09 -16.38 -31.50
N GLY A 437 -21.44 -15.73 -32.46
CA GLY A 437 -21.79 -15.75 -33.89
C GLY A 437 -21.45 -14.44 -34.62
N ASP A 438 -20.62 -14.52 -35.68
CA ASP A 438 -19.97 -13.36 -36.34
C ASP A 438 -20.90 -12.41 -37.13
N GLU A 439 -22.22 -12.65 -37.21
CA GLU A 439 -23.12 -11.86 -38.08
C GLU A 439 -24.25 -11.10 -37.34
N GLU A 440 -24.34 -11.16 -36.01
CA GLU A 440 -25.45 -10.52 -35.28
C GLU A 440 -25.12 -9.08 -34.83
N GLN A 441 -25.84 -8.09 -35.38
CA GLN A 441 -25.74 -6.69 -34.97
C GLN A 441 -26.60 -6.42 -33.72
N ILE A 442 -25.98 -6.35 -32.55
CA ILE A 442 -26.61 -5.75 -31.36
C ILE A 442 -26.77 -4.25 -31.61
N GLN A 443 -27.95 -3.72 -31.36
CA GLN A 443 -28.23 -2.28 -31.40
C GLN A 443 -28.65 -1.78 -30.02
N VAL A 444 -28.46 -0.48 -29.76
CA VAL A 444 -28.94 0.19 -28.56
C VAL A 444 -30.04 1.15 -28.99
N GLU A 445 -31.28 0.90 -28.59
CA GLU A 445 -32.43 1.75 -28.92
C GLU A 445 -32.90 2.49 -27.68
N ALA A 446 -32.75 3.82 -27.67
CA ALA A 446 -33.30 4.67 -26.61
C ALA A 446 -34.81 4.88 -26.83
N ASP A 447 -35.60 4.71 -25.77
CA ASP A 447 -37.04 4.97 -25.73
C ASP A 447 -37.31 6.28 -24.96
N GLU A 448 -38.50 6.88 -25.08
CA GLU A 448 -38.95 8.10 -24.40
C GLU A 448 -38.78 8.05 -22.86
N ARG A 449 -38.66 6.84 -22.31
CA ARG A 449 -38.36 6.55 -20.89
C ARG A 449 -36.90 6.85 -20.47
N HIS A 450 -36.03 7.27 -21.39
CA HIS A 450 -34.61 7.58 -21.13
C HIS A 450 -34.29 9.05 -21.40
N PRO A 451 -34.68 9.98 -20.50
CA PRO A 451 -34.60 11.43 -20.74
C PRO A 451 -33.18 12.03 -20.65
N GLN A 452 -32.11 11.24 -20.61
CA GLN A 452 -30.73 11.72 -20.42
C GLN A 452 -29.78 11.32 -21.56
N GLU A 453 -28.71 12.10 -21.76
CA GLU A 453 -27.64 11.82 -22.71
C GLU A 453 -27.04 10.42 -22.50
N LEU A 454 -27.35 9.51 -23.42
CA LEU A 454 -26.84 8.15 -23.46
C LEU A 454 -25.44 8.13 -24.08
N ALA A 455 -24.46 7.61 -23.37
CA ALA A 455 -23.11 7.38 -23.89
C ALA A 455 -22.98 5.92 -24.30
N VAL A 456 -22.81 5.67 -25.61
CA VAL A 456 -22.62 4.32 -26.18
C VAL A 456 -21.23 4.19 -26.76
N LYS A 457 -20.53 3.09 -26.47
CA LYS A 457 -19.22 2.77 -27.06
C LYS A 457 -19.14 1.32 -27.48
N LYS A 458 -18.36 1.06 -28.54
CA LYS A 458 -17.99 -0.29 -28.97
C LYS A 458 -16.65 -0.67 -28.36
N LEU A 459 -16.60 -1.80 -27.67
CA LEU A 459 -15.40 -2.32 -27.03
C LEU A 459 -14.55 -3.13 -28.02
N LYS A 460 -13.27 -3.31 -27.68
CA LYS A 460 -12.34 -4.13 -28.48
C LYS A 460 -12.80 -5.59 -28.64
N SER A 461 -13.61 -6.08 -27.70
CA SER A 461 -14.24 -7.41 -27.76
C SER A 461 -15.37 -7.52 -28.79
N GLY A 462 -15.76 -6.40 -29.44
CA GLY A 462 -16.94 -6.33 -30.30
C GLY A 462 -18.24 -6.01 -29.55
N ALA A 463 -18.26 -6.18 -28.22
CA ALA A 463 -19.40 -5.86 -27.38
C ALA A 463 -19.72 -4.35 -27.37
N LEU A 464 -21.00 -4.02 -27.27
CA LEU A 464 -21.46 -2.66 -26.96
C LEU A 464 -21.56 -2.45 -25.45
N GLU A 465 -21.19 -1.26 -25.00
CA GLU A 465 -21.43 -0.77 -23.65
C GLU A 465 -22.15 0.57 -23.71
N TYR A 466 -23.22 0.74 -22.93
CA TYR A 466 -23.89 2.02 -22.74
C TYR A 466 -23.92 2.44 -21.27
N SER A 467 -24.04 3.73 -21.03
CA SER A 467 -24.21 4.32 -19.69
C SER A 467 -24.92 5.67 -19.80
N THR A 468 -25.42 6.17 -18.68
CA THR A 468 -26.01 7.52 -18.56
C THR A 468 -25.14 8.34 -17.60
N PRO A 469 -24.07 9.01 -18.08
CA PRO A 469 -23.06 9.61 -17.20
C PRO A 469 -23.60 10.68 -16.24
N LYS A 470 -24.72 11.31 -16.59
CA LYS A 470 -25.43 12.32 -15.77
C LYS A 470 -26.35 11.70 -14.71
N SER A 471 -26.62 10.40 -14.79
CA SER A 471 -27.36 9.63 -13.78
C SER A 471 -26.41 8.88 -12.87
N ARG A 472 -26.69 8.91 -11.58
CA ARG A 472 -25.97 8.09 -10.59
C ARG A 472 -26.96 7.23 -9.83
N TYR A 473 -26.58 5.97 -9.66
CA TYR A 473 -27.24 5.03 -8.76
C TYR A 473 -26.76 5.30 -7.34
N THR A 474 -27.67 5.17 -6.39
CA THR A 474 -27.35 5.15 -4.96
C THR A 474 -27.13 3.71 -4.50
N ASN A 475 -26.09 3.44 -3.70
CA ASN A 475 -25.84 2.11 -3.15
C ASN A 475 -26.84 1.72 -2.03
N SER A 476 -28.09 2.17 -2.08
CA SER A 476 -29.08 1.99 -1.02
C SER A 476 -29.58 0.55 -0.87
N GLY A 477 -29.46 -0.26 -1.93
CA GLY A 477 -30.12 -1.55 -2.06
C GLY A 477 -31.56 -1.48 -2.58
N THR A 478 -32.05 -0.28 -2.91
CA THR A 478 -33.43 -0.05 -3.38
C THR A 478 -33.51 0.47 -4.82
N GLU A 479 -32.40 0.96 -5.37
CA GLU A 479 -32.30 1.36 -6.79
C GLU A 479 -32.68 0.20 -7.70
N LYS A 480 -33.34 0.50 -8.82
CA LYS A 480 -33.72 -0.50 -9.83
C LYS A 480 -32.81 -0.40 -11.05
N ILE A 481 -32.49 -1.56 -11.62
CA ILE A 481 -31.80 -1.64 -12.90
C ILE A 481 -32.66 -0.91 -13.95
N THR A 482 -32.08 0.04 -14.69
CA THR A 482 -32.81 0.70 -15.79
C THR A 482 -33.16 -0.29 -16.89
N PRO A 483 -34.32 -0.16 -17.55
CA PRO A 483 -34.76 -1.09 -18.59
C PRO A 483 -33.71 -1.34 -19.67
N ASN A 484 -33.62 -2.58 -20.15
CA ASN A 484 -32.65 -2.96 -21.16
C ASN A 484 -32.84 -2.20 -22.49
N LEU A 485 -31.76 -1.57 -22.97
CA LEU A 485 -31.74 -0.88 -24.26
C LEU A 485 -31.14 -1.71 -25.39
N PHE A 486 -30.53 -2.85 -25.10
CA PHE A 486 -29.99 -3.72 -26.15
C PHE A 486 -31.12 -4.41 -26.91
N ARG A 487 -30.98 -4.46 -28.24
CA ARG A 487 -31.87 -5.15 -29.17
C ARG A 487 -31.07 -6.10 -30.03
N THR A 488 -31.60 -7.30 -30.18
CA THR A 488 -31.04 -8.33 -31.07
C THR A 488 -32.20 -9.06 -31.76
N PRO A 489 -32.05 -9.50 -33.03
CA PRO A 489 -33.13 -10.21 -33.73
C PRO A 489 -33.42 -11.62 -33.19
N SER A 490 -32.43 -12.26 -32.58
CA SER A 490 -32.40 -13.70 -32.30
C SER A 490 -32.25 -14.05 -30.81
N HIS A 491 -31.98 -13.07 -29.96
CA HIS A 491 -31.80 -13.27 -28.53
C HIS A 491 -32.68 -12.32 -27.71
N GLN A 492 -33.20 -12.87 -26.61
CA GLN A 492 -33.89 -12.10 -25.57
C GLN A 492 -32.99 -12.05 -24.35
N LEU A 493 -33.02 -10.92 -23.64
CA LEU A 493 -32.33 -10.79 -22.37
C LEU A 493 -32.87 -11.84 -21.39
N ALA A 494 -31.97 -12.70 -20.91
CA ALA A 494 -32.25 -13.66 -19.84
C ALA A 494 -32.08 -13.00 -18.46
N GLY A 495 -31.22 -11.99 -18.37
CA GLY A 495 -31.00 -11.18 -17.17
C GLY A 495 -29.64 -10.50 -17.19
N TRP A 496 -29.27 -9.91 -16.05
CA TRP A 496 -28.03 -9.19 -15.85
C TRP A 496 -27.16 -9.89 -14.82
N THR A 497 -25.87 -10.06 -15.09
CA THR A 497 -24.88 -10.36 -14.06
C THR A 497 -24.21 -9.07 -13.62
N LEU A 498 -23.78 -8.99 -12.37
CA LEU A 498 -23.21 -7.77 -11.79
C LEU A 498 -21.73 -7.97 -11.48
N ARG A 499 -20.89 -7.12 -12.06
CA ARG A 499 -19.52 -6.90 -11.60
C ARG A 499 -19.32 -5.45 -11.19
N PHE A 500 -18.43 -5.21 -10.26
CA PHE A 500 -18.06 -3.86 -9.84
C PHE A 500 -16.58 -3.81 -9.49
N ARG A 501 -16.03 -2.61 -9.40
CA ARG A 501 -14.61 -2.40 -9.12
C ARG A 501 -14.46 -1.57 -7.86
N ILE A 502 -13.76 -2.10 -6.87
CA ILE A 502 -13.24 -1.34 -5.73
C ILE A 502 -11.85 -0.91 -6.18
N ASP A 503 -11.58 0.40 -6.18
CA ASP A 503 -10.36 1.04 -6.68
C ASP A 503 -9.77 0.39 -7.94
N LYS A 504 -8.88 -0.62 -7.80
CA LYS A 504 -8.19 -1.29 -8.92
C LYS A 504 -8.75 -2.67 -9.25
N ARG A 505 -9.42 -3.35 -8.32
CA ARG A 505 -9.78 -4.77 -8.43
C ARG A 505 -11.24 -5.00 -8.78
N TRP A 506 -11.48 -5.90 -9.74
CA TRP A 506 -12.83 -6.31 -10.15
C TRP A 506 -13.36 -7.43 -9.25
N PHE A 507 -14.65 -7.32 -8.96
CA PHE A 507 -15.41 -8.28 -8.17
C PHE A 507 -16.74 -8.60 -8.84
N TRP A 508 -17.24 -9.81 -8.60
CA TRP A 508 -18.52 -10.30 -9.08
C TRP A 508 -19.47 -10.56 -7.92
N TYR A 509 -20.74 -10.24 -8.12
CA TYR A 509 -21.80 -10.56 -7.17
C TYR A 509 -22.36 -11.96 -7.45
N LEU A 510 -22.40 -12.80 -6.42
CA LEU A 510 -22.75 -14.22 -6.52
C LEU A 510 -24.19 -14.49 -6.05
N HIS A 511 -24.75 -15.62 -6.46
CA HIS A 511 -26.14 -15.99 -6.18
C HIS A 511 -26.42 -16.24 -4.69
N ASP A 512 -25.38 -16.49 -3.89
CA ASP A 512 -25.46 -16.64 -2.44
C ASP A 512 -25.35 -15.30 -1.70
N GLY A 513 -25.30 -14.19 -2.44
CA GLY A 513 -25.17 -12.83 -1.91
C GLY A 513 -23.75 -12.40 -1.58
N LYS A 514 -22.75 -13.28 -1.77
CA LYS A 514 -21.34 -12.95 -1.56
C LYS A 514 -20.75 -12.22 -2.75
N ILE A 515 -19.56 -11.67 -2.52
CA ILE A 515 -18.75 -11.00 -3.52
C ILE A 515 -17.45 -11.79 -3.67
N ALA A 516 -17.04 -12.07 -4.91
CA ALA A 516 -15.78 -12.76 -5.19
C ALA A 516 -14.92 -11.94 -6.14
N ALA A 517 -13.61 -11.91 -5.90
CA ALA A 517 -12.66 -11.33 -6.84
C ALA A 517 -12.66 -12.12 -8.16
N GLY A 518 -12.59 -11.43 -9.28
CA GLY A 518 -12.51 -12.08 -10.60
C GLY A 518 -12.07 -11.11 -11.69
N ASP A 519 -11.62 -11.64 -12.82
CA ASP A 519 -11.29 -10.79 -13.95
C ASP A 519 -12.56 -10.18 -14.59
N THR A 520 -12.38 -9.35 -15.61
CA THR A 520 -13.53 -8.73 -16.30
C THR A 520 -14.49 -9.74 -16.91
N LYS A 521 -14.08 -10.96 -17.22
CA LYS A 521 -14.98 -11.99 -17.76
C LYS A 521 -15.59 -12.82 -16.64
N GLY A 522 -14.86 -13.09 -15.56
CA GLY A 522 -15.22 -13.95 -14.43
C GLY A 522 -15.65 -15.34 -14.85
N THR A 523 -15.00 -15.93 -15.85
CA THR A 523 -15.43 -17.21 -16.46
C THR A 523 -15.39 -18.37 -15.48
N ASP A 524 -14.47 -18.34 -14.53
CA ASP A 524 -14.34 -19.24 -13.39
C ASP A 524 -15.52 -19.15 -12.42
N LEU A 525 -16.21 -18.01 -12.39
CA LEU A 525 -17.36 -17.75 -11.52
C LEU A 525 -18.71 -17.89 -12.24
N ASP A 526 -18.75 -18.24 -13.53
CA ASP A 526 -19.97 -18.14 -14.36
C ASP A 526 -21.17 -18.91 -13.80
N ALA A 527 -20.93 -20.07 -13.18
CA ALA A 527 -21.97 -20.88 -12.54
C ALA A 527 -22.49 -20.28 -11.22
N GLN A 528 -21.69 -19.42 -10.57
CA GLN A 528 -21.97 -18.85 -9.26
C GLN A 528 -22.52 -17.41 -9.34
N LYS A 529 -22.39 -16.74 -10.48
CA LYS A 529 -22.86 -15.36 -10.67
C LYS A 529 -24.36 -15.24 -10.46
N MET A 530 -24.77 -14.22 -9.72
CA MET A 530 -26.17 -13.84 -9.61
C MET A 530 -26.68 -13.31 -10.96
N VAL A 531 -27.86 -13.76 -11.37
CA VAL A 531 -28.56 -13.26 -12.55
C VAL A 531 -29.81 -12.50 -12.12
N PHE A 532 -29.77 -11.18 -12.24
CA PHE A 532 -30.86 -10.28 -11.94
C PHE A 532 -31.82 -10.21 -13.13
N ALA A 533 -33.14 -10.20 -12.87
CA ALA A 533 -34.11 -9.85 -13.88
C ALA A 533 -33.93 -8.39 -14.33
N ASP A 534 -34.43 -8.05 -15.52
CA ASP A 534 -34.51 -6.65 -15.92
C ASP A 534 -35.40 -5.88 -14.94
N GLU A 535 -35.06 -4.62 -14.64
CA GLU A 535 -35.77 -3.78 -13.66
C GLU A 535 -35.79 -4.30 -12.20
N ALA A 536 -34.99 -5.32 -11.88
CA ALA A 536 -34.80 -5.79 -10.51
C ALA A 536 -34.07 -4.75 -9.64
N SER A 537 -34.23 -4.86 -8.33
CA SER A 537 -33.46 -4.05 -7.38
C SER A 537 -31.98 -4.45 -7.37
N VAL A 538 -31.10 -3.46 -7.37
CA VAL A 538 -29.66 -3.62 -7.23
C VAL A 538 -29.33 -3.87 -5.75
N PRO A 539 -28.57 -4.92 -5.41
CA PRO A 539 -28.23 -5.19 -4.01
C PRO A 539 -27.37 -4.07 -3.43
N HIS A 540 -27.49 -3.86 -2.11
CA HIS A 540 -26.56 -3.01 -1.38
C HIS A 540 -25.18 -3.67 -1.38
N LEU A 541 -24.19 -3.02 -2.00
CA LEU A 541 -22.81 -3.48 -2.02
C LEU A 541 -22.14 -2.99 -0.73
N PHE A 542 -22.00 -3.88 0.26
CA PHE A 542 -21.47 -3.54 1.58
C PHE A 542 -19.94 -3.41 1.54
N VAL A 543 -19.43 -2.32 0.94
CA VAL A 543 -18.02 -1.98 0.74
C VAL A 543 -17.81 -0.47 0.89
N ASN A 544 -16.61 -0.04 1.29
CA ASN A 544 -16.29 1.37 1.53
C ASN A 544 -16.06 2.22 0.27
N SER A 545 -15.79 1.58 -0.88
CA SER A 545 -15.51 2.28 -2.16
C SER A 545 -16.10 1.53 -3.34
N ILE A 546 -16.66 2.27 -4.31
CA ILE A 546 -17.16 1.73 -5.58
C ILE A 546 -16.72 2.67 -6.70
N SER A 547 -15.74 2.24 -7.50
CA SER A 547 -15.18 3.03 -8.61
C SER A 547 -15.93 2.81 -9.93
N SER A 548 -16.57 1.65 -10.12
CA SER A 548 -17.33 1.33 -11.33
C SER A 548 -18.29 0.17 -11.07
N VAL A 549 -19.47 0.22 -11.69
CA VAL A 549 -20.48 -0.84 -11.65
C VAL A 549 -20.87 -1.20 -13.08
N VAL A 550 -20.88 -2.48 -13.41
CA VAL A 550 -21.19 -2.98 -14.74
C VAL A 550 -22.19 -4.13 -14.68
N PHE A 551 -23.36 -3.93 -15.26
CA PHE A 551 -24.33 -4.98 -15.55
C PHE A 551 -23.98 -5.63 -16.89
N VAL A 552 -23.71 -6.93 -16.88
CA VAL A 552 -23.34 -7.70 -18.07
C VAL A 552 -24.52 -8.57 -18.49
N ALA A 553 -25.04 -8.34 -19.68
CA ALA A 553 -26.21 -9.04 -20.21
C ALA A 553 -25.94 -10.54 -20.39
N ARG A 554 -26.89 -11.36 -19.97
CA ARG A 554 -27.00 -12.78 -20.30
C ARG A 554 -28.14 -12.96 -21.27
N TRP A 555 -27.91 -13.74 -22.31
CA TRP A 555 -28.85 -13.90 -23.41
C TRP A 555 -29.40 -15.30 -23.47
N ARG A 556 -30.68 -15.43 -23.84
CA ARG A 556 -31.29 -16.68 -24.26
C ARG A 556 -31.64 -16.57 -25.73
N LYS A 557 -31.19 -17.53 -26.53
CA LYS A 557 -31.57 -17.63 -27.93
C LYS A 557 -33.07 -17.87 -28.03
N VAL A 558 -33.73 -17.08 -28.87
CA VAL A 558 -35.15 -17.22 -29.17
C VAL A 558 -35.22 -17.97 -30.49
N GLU A 559 -35.89 -19.12 -30.49
CA GLU A 559 -36.24 -19.75 -31.76
C GLU A 559 -37.14 -18.81 -32.55
N PRO A 560 -36.88 -18.58 -33.84
CA PRO A 560 -37.75 -17.74 -34.65
C PRO A 560 -39.17 -18.28 -34.51
N ARG A 561 -40.08 -17.44 -33.99
CA ARG A 561 -41.51 -17.74 -33.97
C ARG A 561 -41.85 -18.26 -35.35
N GLN A 562 -42.39 -19.48 -35.44
CA GLN A 562 -43.10 -19.91 -36.64
C GLN A 562 -44.34 -19.02 -36.79
N THR A 563 -44.15 -17.78 -37.25
CA THR A 563 -45.19 -17.01 -37.92
C THR A 563 -45.42 -17.67 -39.28
N LYS A 564 -46.04 -18.86 -39.25
CA LYS A 564 -46.78 -19.40 -40.38
C LYS A 564 -48.01 -18.52 -40.59
N GLU A 565 -47.80 -17.38 -41.23
CA GLU A 565 -48.64 -16.98 -42.35
C GLU A 565 -47.71 -16.32 -43.36
N SER A 566 -47.10 -17.17 -44.19
CA SER A 566 -46.31 -16.70 -45.31
C SER A 566 -47.15 -15.72 -46.14
N VAL A 567 -46.52 -14.65 -46.62
CA VAL A 567 -47.12 -13.72 -47.60
C VAL A 567 -47.66 -14.47 -48.83
N LYS A 568 -47.16 -15.69 -49.12
CA LYS A 568 -47.74 -16.63 -50.11
C LYS A 568 -49.17 -17.08 -49.78
N THR A 569 -49.53 -17.24 -48.50
CA THR A 569 -50.90 -17.63 -48.07
C THR A 569 -51.89 -16.46 -48.21
N ARG A 570 -51.44 -15.22 -47.97
CA ARG A 570 -52.24 -14.00 -48.26
C ARG A 570 -52.43 -13.76 -49.76
N LEU A 571 -51.40 -13.98 -50.58
CA LEU A 571 -51.48 -13.89 -52.05
C LEU A 571 -52.32 -15.01 -52.67
N ALA A 572 -52.30 -16.23 -52.12
CA ALA A 572 -53.15 -17.33 -52.57
C ALA A 572 -54.64 -17.09 -52.23
N ARG A 573 -54.95 -16.55 -51.05
CA ARG A 573 -56.33 -16.16 -50.68
C ARG A 573 -56.85 -14.96 -51.49
N LEU A 574 -55.98 -14.06 -51.95
CA LEU A 574 -56.37 -12.93 -52.80
C LEU A 574 -56.59 -13.35 -54.26
N LYS A 575 -55.78 -14.29 -54.80
CA LYS A 575 -55.98 -14.83 -56.15
C LYS A 575 -57.26 -15.66 -56.29
N ASN A 576 -57.62 -16.44 -55.27
CA ASN A 576 -58.88 -17.21 -55.29
C ASN A 576 -60.15 -16.35 -55.13
N ARG A 577 -60.04 -15.09 -54.67
CA ARG A 577 -61.18 -14.16 -54.57
C ARG A 577 -61.41 -13.32 -55.83
N ILE A 578 -60.46 -13.31 -56.76
CA ILE A 578 -60.55 -12.61 -58.05
C ILE A 578 -60.92 -13.59 -59.18
N ALA A 579 -60.81 -14.90 -58.95
CA ALA A 579 -61.21 -15.93 -59.92
C ALA A 579 -62.70 -16.34 -59.84
N ASP A 580 -63.45 -15.90 -58.82
CA ASP A 580 -64.88 -16.18 -58.63
C ASP A 580 -65.77 -14.91 -58.76
N LYS A 581 -65.37 -13.95 -59.60
CA LYS A 581 -66.24 -12.83 -60.01
C LYS A 581 -66.15 -12.56 -61.51
#